data_AF-A0A6B8VS18-F1
#
_entry.id   AF-A0A6B8VS18-F1
#
_cell.length_a   1.000
_cell.length_b   1.000
_cell.length_c   1.000
_cell.angle_alpha   90.00
_cell.angle_beta   90.00
_cell.angle_gamma   90.00
#
_symmetry.space_group_name_H-M   'P 1'
#
loop_
_entity.id
_entity.type
_entity.pdbx_description
1 polymer ?
#
loop_
_entity_poly.entity_id
_entity_poly.type
_entity_poly.pdbx_seq_one_letter_code
_entity_poly.pdbx_strand_id
1 'polypeptide(L)'
;MLRAIPGYSHLKCLSPSSQRTAMSAPRSSPDASLRACIQIALDVACGVRPTASLQRPTYDGQVRIHVRAYLKAHTLRGPVALQHIDVRLVPPPPVTDPFAIRILEAAEVVGTYSVSGKAKAFATRLELPEGKRQWIMRTLRLF
;
A
#
# COMPACT_ATOMS: atom_id res chain seq x y z
N MET A 1 -6.25 -16.05 -22.03
CA MET A 1 -6.79 -17.03 -23.02
C MET A 1 -5.75 -18.13 -23.27
N LEU A 2 -6.17 -19.38 -23.54
CA LEU A 2 -5.25 -20.47 -23.91
C LEU A 2 -5.14 -20.56 -25.43
N ARG A 3 -3.92 -20.50 -25.98
CA ARG A 3 -3.66 -20.68 -27.42
C ARG A 3 -2.77 -21.89 -27.66
N ALA A 4 -3.08 -22.68 -28.69
CA ALA A 4 -2.23 -23.79 -29.10
C ALA A 4 -0.93 -23.27 -29.71
N ILE A 5 0.19 -23.97 -29.47
CA ILE A 5 1.47 -23.67 -30.10
C ILE A 5 1.56 -24.49 -31.39
N PRO A 6 1.70 -23.87 -32.57
CA PRO A 6 1.85 -24.60 -33.82
C PRO A 6 3.05 -25.56 -33.76
N GLY A 7 2.85 -26.83 -34.15
CA GLY A 7 3.87 -27.87 -34.11
C GLY A 7 3.97 -28.66 -32.81
N TYR A 8 3.20 -28.31 -31.78
CA TYR A 8 3.20 -29.01 -30.49
C TYR A 8 1.79 -29.37 -30.04
N SER A 9 1.37 -30.61 -30.33
CA SER A 9 0.01 -31.14 -30.12
C SER A 9 -0.49 -31.06 -28.67
N HIS A 10 0.43 -31.01 -27.70
CA HIS A 10 0.12 -31.08 -26.28
C HIS A 10 0.46 -29.80 -25.50
N LEU A 11 1.08 -28.80 -26.14
CA LEU A 11 1.48 -27.57 -25.46
C LEU A 11 0.48 -26.44 -25.72
N LYS A 12 -0.07 -25.89 -24.63
CA LYS A 12 -0.94 -24.72 -24.65
C LYS A 12 -0.23 -23.55 -23.99
N CYS A 13 -0.18 -22.43 -24.69
CA CYS A 13 0.33 -21.18 -24.16
C CYS A 13 -0.78 -20.44 -23.39
N LEU A 14 -0.53 -20.17 -22.10
CA LEU A 14 -1.34 -19.25 -21.31
C LEU A 14 -0.95 -17.83 -21.70
N SER A 15 -1.76 -17.20 -22.55
CA SER A 15 -1.65 -15.76 -22.77
C SER A 15 -2.36 -15.04 -21.62
N PRO A 16 -1.65 -14.22 -20.81
CA PRO A 16 -2.32 -13.40 -19.82
C PRO A 16 -3.33 -12.53 -20.55
N SER A 17 -4.59 -12.59 -20.12
CA SER A 17 -5.62 -11.71 -20.65
C SER A 17 -5.14 -10.29 -20.40
N SER A 18 -4.88 -9.53 -21.46
CA SER A 18 -4.52 -8.09 -21.40
C SER A 18 -5.71 -7.23 -20.95
N GLN A 19 -6.56 -7.77 -20.08
CA GLN A 19 -7.47 -6.97 -19.28
C GLN A 19 -6.63 -6.34 -18.17
N ARG A 20 -5.72 -5.45 -18.58
CA ARG A 20 -5.36 -4.31 -17.78
C ARG A 20 -6.67 -3.56 -17.65
N THR A 21 -7.44 -3.89 -16.62
CA THR A 21 -8.53 -3.04 -16.15
C THR A 21 -7.83 -1.78 -15.67
N ALA A 22 -7.49 -0.91 -16.62
CA ALA A 22 -7.24 0.49 -16.40
C ALA A 22 -8.60 1.08 -16.01
N MET A 23 -9.09 0.67 -14.83
CA MET A 23 -10.05 1.47 -14.10
C MET A 23 -9.22 2.64 -13.62
N SER A 24 -9.04 3.61 -14.52
CA SER A 24 -8.56 4.93 -14.15
C SER A 24 -9.65 5.48 -13.25
N ALA A 25 -9.57 5.17 -11.96
CA ALA A 25 -10.29 5.89 -10.94
C ALA A 25 -9.97 7.38 -11.16
N PRO A 26 -10.96 8.28 -11.02
CA PRO A 26 -10.71 9.69 -11.20
C PRO A 26 -9.51 10.06 -10.32
N ARG A 27 -8.53 10.72 -10.93
CA ARG A 27 -7.33 11.25 -10.26
C ARG A 27 -7.76 12.39 -9.35
N SER A 28 -8.54 12.11 -8.30
CA SER A 28 -8.54 12.97 -7.13
C SER A 28 -7.10 12.93 -6.62
N SER A 29 -6.48 14.10 -6.52
CA SER A 29 -5.20 14.22 -5.83
C SER A 29 -5.32 13.44 -4.53
N PRO A 30 -4.41 12.49 -4.24
CA PRO A 30 -4.60 11.62 -3.11
C PRO A 30 -4.64 12.48 -1.85
N ASP A 31 -5.64 12.18 -1.02
CA ASP A 31 -5.98 12.92 0.18
C ASP A 31 -4.69 13.24 0.97
N ALA A 32 -4.51 14.51 1.35
CA ALA A 32 -3.32 14.96 2.04
C ALA A 32 -3.08 14.15 3.33
N SER A 33 -4.17 13.70 3.96
CA SER A 33 -4.14 12.84 5.14
C SER A 33 -3.53 11.45 4.86
N LEU A 34 -3.86 10.85 3.71
CA LEU A 34 -3.32 9.57 3.25
C LEU A 34 -1.82 9.69 2.96
N ARG A 35 -1.41 10.74 2.23
CA ARG A 35 0.02 11.00 1.95
C ARG A 35 0.82 11.18 3.24
N ALA A 36 0.30 11.95 4.20
CA ALA A 36 0.95 12.16 5.49
C ALA A 36 1.11 10.84 6.27
N CYS A 37 0.10 9.97 6.24
CA CYS A 37 0.17 8.65 6.87
C CYS A 37 1.27 7.77 6.26
N ILE A 38 1.41 7.78 4.93
CA ILE A 38 2.47 7.04 4.24
C ILE A 38 3.85 7.60 4.57
N GLN A 39 3.99 8.93 4.48
CA GLN A 39 5.27 9.60 4.77
C GLN A 39 5.78 9.28 6.17
N ILE A 40 4.93 9.39 7.20
CA ILE A 40 5.31 9.07 8.58
C ILE A 40 5.76 7.61 8.71
N ALA A 41 5.08 6.66 8.06
CA ALA A 41 5.48 5.25 8.11
C ALA A 41 6.87 5.03 7.49
N LEU A 42 7.14 5.67 6.34
CA LEU A 42 8.43 5.58 5.66
C LEU A 42 9.55 6.28 6.43
N ASP A 43 9.28 7.45 7.02
CA ASP A 43 10.21 8.18 7.87
C ASP A 43 10.64 7.33 9.07
N VAL A 44 9.69 6.63 9.69
CA VAL A 44 9.99 5.71 10.79
C VAL A 44 10.76 4.49 10.28
N ALA A 45 10.40 3.91 9.14
CA ALA A 45 11.12 2.78 8.56
C ALA A 45 12.58 3.10 8.20
N CYS A 46 12.85 4.34 7.78
CA CYS A 46 14.16 4.85 7.43
C CYS A 46 14.87 5.57 8.60
N GLY A 47 14.31 5.48 9.82
CA GLY A 47 14.92 5.98 11.05
C GLY A 47 15.05 7.50 11.16
N VAL A 48 14.31 8.26 10.35
CA VAL A 48 14.21 9.73 10.46
C VAL A 48 13.36 10.12 11.67
N ARG A 49 12.34 9.30 11.97
CA ARG A 49 11.35 9.57 12.99
C ARG A 49 11.28 8.42 14.01
N PRO A 50 11.06 8.69 15.31
CA PRO A 50 10.97 7.62 16.30
C PRO A 50 9.73 6.75 16.12
N THR A 51 9.84 5.48 16.50
CA THR A 51 8.75 4.49 16.38
C THR A 51 7.49 4.84 17.17
N ALA A 52 7.58 5.74 18.16
CA ALA A 52 6.44 6.29 18.88
C ALA A 52 5.48 7.09 17.98
N SER A 53 5.96 7.56 16.81
CA SER A 53 5.12 8.26 15.85
C SER A 53 4.13 7.36 15.12
N LEU A 54 4.32 6.04 15.18
CA LEU A 54 3.33 5.08 14.67
C LEU A 54 2.21 4.90 15.70
N GLN A 55 1.30 5.88 15.75
CA GLN A 55 0.19 5.89 16.69
C GLN A 55 -0.77 4.70 16.46
N ARG A 56 -1.18 4.05 17.55
CA ARG A 56 -2.08 2.88 17.51
C ARG A 56 -3.40 3.11 16.75
N PRO A 57 -4.04 4.30 16.82
CA PRO A 57 -5.29 4.54 16.10
C PRO A 57 -5.16 4.62 14.57
N THR A 58 -3.95 4.82 14.06
CA THR A 58 -3.66 5.10 12.64
C THR A 58 -2.88 3.98 11.96
N TYR A 59 -2.05 3.25 12.72
CA TYR A 59 -1.23 2.16 12.18
C TYR A 59 -1.60 0.86 12.86
N ASP A 60 -1.95 -0.15 12.07
CA ASP A 60 -2.24 -1.48 12.57
C ASP A 60 -1.03 -2.10 13.30
N GLY A 61 -1.29 -3.03 14.22
CA GLY A 61 -0.25 -3.73 14.97
C GLY A 61 0.79 -4.39 14.07
N GLN A 62 0.34 -5.04 13.00
CA GLN A 62 1.23 -5.71 12.05
C GLN A 62 2.13 -4.73 11.30
N VAL A 63 1.59 -3.56 10.92
CA VAL A 63 2.39 -2.49 10.29
C VAL A 63 3.49 -2.01 11.23
N ARG A 64 3.16 -1.77 12.51
CA ARG A 64 4.15 -1.32 13.49
C ARG A 64 5.25 -2.36 13.70
N ILE A 65 4.90 -3.64 13.76
CA ILE A 65 5.88 -4.74 13.88
C ILE A 65 6.76 -4.80 12.63
N HIS A 66 6.16 -4.77 11.44
CA HIS A 66 6.88 -4.83 10.17
C HIS A 66 7.86 -3.66 10.03
N VAL A 67 7.42 -2.42 10.30
CA VAL A 67 8.27 -1.22 10.23
C VAL A 67 9.41 -1.30 11.24
N ARG A 68 9.16 -1.76 12.47
CA ARG A 68 10.22 -1.95 13.48
C ARG A 68 11.23 -3.01 13.07
N ALA A 69 10.77 -4.11 12.49
CA ALA A 69 11.65 -5.16 11.97
C ALA A 69 12.48 -4.64 10.79
N TYR A 70 11.85 -3.94 9.84
CA TYR A 70 12.51 -3.32 8.70
C TYR A 70 13.58 -2.33 9.16
N LEU A 71 13.24 -1.45 10.10
CA LEU A 71 14.18 -0.52 10.73
C LEU A 71 15.38 -1.30 11.28
N LYS A 72 15.18 -2.31 12.13
CA LYS A 72 16.31 -3.09 12.69
C LYS A 72 17.17 -3.78 11.63
N ALA A 73 16.56 -4.31 10.57
CA ALA A 73 17.26 -5.10 9.56
C ALA A 73 17.98 -4.27 8.50
N HIS A 74 17.45 -3.09 8.15
CA HIS A 74 18.00 -2.27 7.06
C HIS A 74 18.98 -1.22 7.56
N THR A 75 20.06 -1.03 6.82
CA THR A 75 21.11 -0.04 7.09
C THR A 75 20.82 1.33 6.45
N LEU A 76 19.92 1.40 5.47
CA LEU A 76 19.55 2.65 4.82
C LEU A 76 18.76 3.52 5.81
N ARG A 77 19.37 4.65 6.16
CA ARG A 77 18.84 5.68 7.04
C ARG A 77 19.00 7.04 6.38
N GLY A 78 18.03 7.92 6.62
CA GLY A 78 18.09 9.28 6.11
C GLY A 78 16.75 9.80 5.61
N PRO A 79 16.71 11.09 5.21
CA PRO A 79 15.48 11.76 4.81
C PRO A 79 14.81 11.00 3.67
N VAL A 80 13.48 10.87 3.78
CA VAL A 80 12.65 10.17 2.81
C VAL A 80 11.87 11.19 1.99
N ALA A 81 11.92 11.06 0.66
CA ALA A 81 11.06 11.81 -0.23
C ALA A 81 10.16 10.85 -1.01
N LEU A 82 8.84 11.02 -0.91
CA LEU A 82 7.87 10.36 -1.77
C LEU A 82 8.01 10.91 -3.20
N GLN A 83 8.25 10.03 -4.18
CA GLN A 83 8.44 10.43 -5.57
C GLN A 83 7.18 10.19 -6.40
N HIS A 84 6.68 8.96 -6.36
CA HIS A 84 5.50 8.54 -7.11
C HIS A 84 4.51 7.83 -6.22
N ILE A 85 3.22 8.11 -6.41
CA ILE A 85 2.14 7.48 -5.66
C ILE A 85 0.97 7.26 -6.60
N ASP A 86 0.65 5.99 -6.83
CA ASP A 86 -0.60 5.55 -7.44
C ASP A 86 -1.56 5.10 -6.36
N VAL A 87 -2.75 5.68 -6.37
CA VAL A 87 -3.84 5.31 -5.45
C VAL A 87 -4.95 4.65 -6.24
N ARG A 88 -5.34 3.46 -5.80
CA ARG A 88 -6.48 2.72 -6.29
C ARG A 88 -7.50 2.59 -5.18
N LEU A 89 -8.64 3.24 -5.35
CA LEU A 89 -9.79 3.00 -4.48
C LEU A 89 -10.31 1.59 -4.72
N VAL A 90 -10.44 0.84 -3.64
CA VAL A 90 -10.93 -0.54 -3.64
C VAL A 90 -12.32 -0.53 -3.01
N PRO A 91 -13.32 -1.18 -3.63
CA PRO A 91 -14.62 -1.30 -3.00
C PRO A 91 -14.47 -2.01 -1.64
N PRO A 92 -15.15 -1.53 -0.58
CA PRO A 92 -15.09 -2.19 0.71
C PRO A 92 -15.58 -3.64 0.58
N PRO A 93 -15.01 -4.58 1.36
CA PRO A 93 -15.48 -5.96 1.34
C PRO A 93 -16.96 -6.02 1.74
N PRO A 94 -17.73 -6.99 1.20
CA PRO A 94 -19.12 -7.18 1.62
C PRO A 94 -19.16 -7.43 3.13
N VAL A 95 -20.03 -6.68 3.82
CA VAL A 95 -20.19 -6.80 5.28
C VAL A 95 -21.04 -8.04 5.55
N THR A 96 -20.40 -9.13 5.94
CA THR A 96 -21.09 -10.38 6.30
C THR A 96 -21.60 -10.36 7.75
N ASP A 97 -20.93 -9.62 8.62
CA ASP A 97 -21.27 -9.51 10.05
C ASP A 97 -21.91 -8.14 10.33
N PRO A 98 -23.16 -8.09 10.81
CA PRO A 98 -23.85 -6.83 11.11
C PRO A 98 -23.19 -6.01 12.22
N PHE A 99 -22.34 -6.62 13.05
CA PHE A 99 -21.60 -5.93 14.12
C PHE A 99 -20.19 -5.49 13.70
N ALA A 100 -19.73 -5.84 12.49
CA ALA A 100 -18.44 -5.40 12.01
C ALA A 100 -18.43 -3.89 11.76
N ILE A 101 -17.33 -3.23 12.14
CA ILE A 101 -17.10 -1.83 11.79
C ILE A 101 -17.10 -1.72 10.27
N ARG A 102 -18.06 -0.96 9.71
CA ARG A 102 -18.14 -0.77 8.28
C ARG A 102 -16.93 0.04 7.79
N ILE A 103 -16.45 -0.31 6.61
CA ILE A 103 -15.38 0.43 5.93
C ILE A 103 -16.05 1.34 4.92
N LEU A 104 -15.90 2.66 5.08
CA LEU A 104 -16.45 3.64 4.14
C LEU A 104 -15.64 3.63 2.85
N GLU A 105 -14.31 3.64 2.98
CA GLU A 105 -13.39 3.65 1.84
C GLU A 105 -12.18 2.76 2.12
N ALA A 106 -11.69 2.09 1.10
CA ALA A 106 -10.42 1.38 1.13
C ALA A 106 -9.56 1.87 -0.04
N ALA A 107 -8.27 2.03 0.21
CA ALA A 107 -7.30 2.48 -0.77
C ALA A 107 -6.09 1.53 -0.78
N GLU A 108 -5.80 0.99 -1.95
CA GLU A 108 -4.51 0.36 -2.23
C GLU A 108 -3.59 1.40 -2.84
N VAL A 109 -2.41 1.55 -2.25
CA VAL A 109 -1.44 2.56 -2.66
C VAL A 109 -0.13 1.88 -2.97
N VAL A 110 0.38 2.14 -4.17
CA VAL A 110 1.68 1.67 -4.62
C VAL A 110 2.49 2.89 -5.01
N GLY A 111 3.77 2.88 -4.70
CA GLY A 111 4.60 4.05 -4.99
C GLY A 111 6.08 3.79 -4.85
N THR A 112 6.82 4.87 -5.07
CA THR A 112 8.26 4.90 -4.89
C THR A 112 8.65 6.03 -3.95
N TYR A 113 9.69 5.78 -3.17
CA TYR A 113 10.31 6.75 -2.30
C TYR A 113 11.82 6.72 -2.48
N SER A 114 12.48 7.85 -2.28
CA SER A 114 13.94 7.89 -2.19
C SER A 114 14.40 8.05 -0.76
N VAL A 115 15.42 7.28 -0.40
CA VAL A 115 16.16 7.42 0.86
C VAL A 115 17.65 7.49 0.53
N SER A 116 18.31 8.56 0.96
CA SER A 116 19.75 8.77 0.75
C SER A 116 20.17 8.59 -0.73
N GLY A 117 19.37 9.14 -1.65
CA GLY A 117 19.60 9.09 -3.10
C GLY A 117 19.21 7.77 -3.78
N LYS A 118 18.79 6.73 -3.04
CA LYS A 118 18.35 5.45 -3.60
C LYS A 118 16.83 5.38 -3.67
N ALA A 119 16.29 5.10 -4.85
CA ALA A 119 14.87 4.84 -5.03
C ALA A 119 14.51 3.41 -4.57
N LYS A 120 13.41 3.30 -3.84
CA LYS A 120 12.79 2.06 -3.37
C LYS A 120 11.30 2.10 -3.62
N ALA A 121 10.68 0.93 -3.67
CA ALA A 121 9.25 0.80 -3.86
C ALA A 121 8.54 0.46 -2.55
N PHE A 122 7.26 0.80 -2.47
CA PHE A 122 6.39 0.38 -1.39
C PHE A 122 5.00 0.05 -1.91
N ALA A 123 4.28 -0.76 -1.13
CA ALA A 123 2.86 -1.00 -1.31
C ALA A 123 2.17 -1.00 0.05
N THR A 124 0.99 -0.39 0.12
CA THR A 124 0.22 -0.27 1.36
C THR A 124 -1.27 -0.32 1.09
N ARG A 125 -2.02 -0.69 2.13
CA ARG A 125 -3.48 -0.66 2.12
C ARG A 125 -3.93 0.19 3.30
N LEU A 126 -4.77 1.17 3.00
CA LEU A 126 -5.41 2.03 3.97
C LEU A 126 -6.92 1.83 3.94
N GLU A 127 -7.55 1.95 5.10
CA GLU A 127 -8.99 1.84 5.26
C GLU A 127 -9.49 3.02 6.09
N LEU A 128 -10.62 3.60 5.67
CA LEU A 128 -11.34 4.63 6.39
C LEU A 128 -12.58 3.98 7.00
N PRO A 129 -12.53 3.55 8.28
CA PRO A 129 -13.68 2.94 8.92
C PRO A 129 -14.73 3.99 9.28
N GLU A 130 -15.99 3.57 9.24
CA GLU A 130 -17.14 4.35 9.66
C GLU A 130 -16.98 4.81 11.13
N GLY A 131 -17.30 6.07 11.40
CA GLY A 131 -17.10 6.70 12.70
C GLY A 131 -15.68 7.20 12.97
N LYS A 132 -14.70 6.96 12.08
CA LYS A 132 -13.37 7.60 12.16
C LYS A 132 -13.18 8.61 11.05
N ARG A 133 -12.54 9.73 11.40
CA ARG A 133 -12.17 10.81 10.47
C ARG A 133 -10.75 10.67 9.91
N GLN A 134 -10.13 9.48 10.02
CA GLN A 134 -8.75 9.27 9.63
C GLN A 134 -8.53 7.89 9.03
N TRP A 135 -7.61 7.83 8.06
CA TRP A 135 -7.14 6.58 7.47
C TRP A 135 -6.41 5.72 8.49
N ILE A 136 -6.64 4.42 8.41
CA ILE A 136 -5.88 3.40 9.13
C ILE A 136 -5.06 2.61 8.12
N MET A 137 -3.75 2.62 8.28
CA MET A 137 -2.85 1.77 7.51
C MET A 137 -2.92 0.33 8.05
N ARG A 138 -3.44 -0.58 7.24
CA ARG A 138 -3.62 -2.01 7.59
C ARG A 138 -2.41 -2.86 7.26
N THR A 139 -1.77 -2.58 6.14
CA THR A 139 -0.62 -3.34 5.68
C THR A 139 0.38 -2.40 5.05
N LEU A 140 1.67 -2.65 5.23
CA LEU A 140 2.75 -1.96 4.54
C LEU A 140 3.78 -2.99 4.13
N ARG A 141 4.24 -2.90 2.89
CA ARG A 141 5.35 -3.69 2.35
C ARG A 141 6.39 -2.74 1.77
N LEU A 142 7.63 -2.94 2.16
CA LEU A 142 8.79 -2.20 1.69
C LEU A 142 9.68 -3.15 0.90
N PHE A 143 10.13 -2.72 -0.28
CA PHE A 143 10.95 -3.50 -1.20
C PHE A 143 12.40 -2.95 -1.25
#